data_AF-D8QGE9-F1
#
_entry.id   AF-D8QGE9-F1
#
_cell.length_a   1.000
_cell.length_b   1.000
_cell.length_c   1.000
_cell.angle_alpha   90.00
_cell.angle_beta   90.00
_cell.angle_gamma   90.00
#
_symmetry.space_group_name_H-M   'P 1'
#
loop_
_entity.id
_entity.type
_entity.pdbx_description
1 polymer ?
#
loop_
_entity_poly.entity_id
_entity_poly.type
_entity_poly.pdbx_seq_one_letter_code
_entity_poly.pdbx_strand_id
1 'polypeptide(L)'
;GKKDCGDIDIMITRPTDDGGTHAGAMHELLKYLRRADIITEDLAVPEDPYDPECVYHGLCHLPKTPGAKQRRIDFLAVPWKSKGAALIYYTGDDIFNRAMRYKAGTMGYSLNQKGLYAGVVRDVHDRTKKLNQGNIIASETEEEIFKILGVPWQEPCQRVRNI
;
A
#
# COMPACT_ATOMS: atom_id res chain seq x y z
N GLY A 1 -3.52 -14.93 -3.37
CA GLY A 1 -3.80 -16.36 -3.60
C GLY A 1 -4.76 -16.64 -4.73
N LYS A 2 -4.89 -15.75 -5.72
CA LYS A 2 -5.57 -16.07 -6.98
C LYS A 2 -4.64 -16.93 -7.85
N LYS A 3 -5.21 -17.72 -8.76
CA LYS A 3 -4.43 -18.56 -9.70
C LYS A 3 -3.60 -17.71 -10.66
N ASP A 4 -4.18 -16.62 -11.13
CA ASP A 4 -3.60 -15.68 -12.08
C ASP A 4 -3.66 -14.25 -11.51
N CYS A 5 -2.67 -13.43 -11.83
CA CYS A 5 -2.56 -12.02 -11.43
C CYS A 5 -2.40 -11.13 -12.67
N GLY A 6 -2.99 -9.93 -12.63
CA GLY A 6 -2.85 -8.93 -13.70
C GLY A 6 -1.48 -8.24 -13.67
N ASP A 7 -1.05 -7.88 -12.47
CA ASP A 7 0.18 -7.18 -12.13
C ASP A 7 0.86 -7.78 -10.90
N ILE A 8 2.04 -7.24 -10.58
CA ILE A 8 2.87 -7.65 -9.45
C ILE A 8 3.04 -6.45 -8.51
N ASP A 9 2.41 -6.52 -7.35
CA ASP A 9 2.51 -5.50 -6.30
C ASP A 9 3.52 -5.94 -5.22
N ILE A 10 4.51 -5.10 -4.93
CA ILE A 10 5.56 -5.38 -3.96
C ILE A 10 5.63 -4.26 -2.93
N MET A 11 5.39 -4.60 -1.67
CA MET A 11 5.57 -3.66 -0.56
C MET A 11 6.98 -3.80 0.05
N ILE A 12 7.64 -2.67 0.28
CA ILE A 12 8.97 -2.57 0.91
C ILE A 12 8.81 -1.83 2.24
N THR A 13 9.32 -2.43 3.31
CA THR A 13 9.38 -1.80 4.63
C THR A 13 10.47 -2.46 5.46
N ARG A 14 10.89 -1.83 6.55
CA ARG A 14 11.97 -2.32 7.42
C ARG A 14 11.70 -1.96 8.87
N PRO A 15 11.78 -2.91 9.82
CA PRO A 15 11.73 -2.60 11.26
C PRO A 15 12.74 -1.51 11.61
N THR A 16 12.39 -0.64 12.56
CA THR A 16 13.22 0.51 12.97
C THR A 16 13.85 0.32 14.36
N ASP A 17 13.75 -0.88 14.94
CA ASP A 17 14.20 -1.18 16.31
C ASP A 17 15.71 -1.00 16.49
N ASP A 18 16.48 -1.15 15.41
CA ASP A 18 17.93 -0.94 15.38
C ASP A 18 18.35 0.48 14.99
N GLY A 19 17.39 1.42 14.91
CA GLY A 19 17.62 2.81 14.51
C GLY A 19 17.86 3.03 13.01
N GLY A 20 17.82 1.98 12.19
CA GLY A 20 17.96 2.10 10.74
C GLY A 20 16.66 2.47 10.02
N THR A 21 16.77 2.70 8.70
CA THR A 21 15.67 3.09 7.81
C THR A 21 15.76 2.35 6.48
N HIS A 22 14.64 2.22 5.76
CA HIS A 22 14.60 1.77 4.36
C HIS A 22 14.62 2.91 3.35
N ALA A 23 14.81 4.16 3.78
CA ALA A 23 15.05 5.30 2.90
C ALA A 23 16.17 4.98 1.88
N GLY A 24 15.93 5.22 0.59
CA GLY A 24 16.87 4.89 -0.49
C GLY A 24 16.82 3.44 -0.97
N ALA A 25 16.17 2.52 -0.26
CA ALA A 25 16.12 1.10 -0.65
C ALA A 25 15.40 0.90 -1.99
N MET A 26 14.32 1.66 -2.24
CA MET A 26 13.61 1.66 -3.52
C MET A 26 14.55 2.03 -4.67
N HIS A 27 15.29 3.14 -4.52
CA HIS A 27 16.22 3.62 -5.54
C HIS A 27 17.30 2.60 -5.88
N GLU A 28 17.94 2.02 -4.87
CA GLU A 28 18.96 0.98 -5.07
C GLU A 28 18.36 -0.26 -5.73
N LEU A 29 17.20 -0.72 -5.27
CA LEU A 29 16.52 -1.86 -5.87
C LEU A 29 16.22 -1.63 -7.37
N LEU A 30 15.64 -0.48 -7.72
CA LEU A 30 15.32 -0.15 -9.11
C LEU A 30 16.59 -0.11 -9.99
N LYS A 31 17.72 0.40 -9.49
CA LYS A 31 19.01 0.34 -10.20
C LYS A 31 19.42 -1.09 -10.51
N TYR A 32 19.33 -2.00 -9.53
CA TYR A 32 19.69 -3.41 -9.73
C TYR A 32 18.74 -4.10 -10.71
N LEU A 33 17.43 -3.87 -10.61
CA LEU A 33 16.44 -4.47 -11.48
C LEU A 33 16.57 -4.00 -12.94
N ARG A 34 16.89 -2.72 -13.18
CA ARG A 34 17.19 -2.20 -14.53
C ARG A 34 18.47 -2.82 -15.10
N ARG A 35 19.53 -2.91 -14.30
CA ARG A 35 20.79 -3.58 -14.72
C ARG A 35 20.61 -5.06 -15.03
N ALA A 36 19.66 -5.70 -14.38
CA ALA A 36 19.32 -7.10 -14.61
C ALA A 36 18.36 -7.32 -15.79
N ASP A 37 17.96 -6.27 -16.52
CA ASP A 37 16.97 -6.34 -17.61
C ASP A 37 15.61 -6.89 -17.13
N ILE A 38 15.25 -6.63 -15.87
CA ILE A 38 13.95 -7.02 -15.31
C ILE A 38 12.95 -5.89 -15.53
N ILE A 39 13.30 -4.66 -15.13
CA ILE A 39 12.50 -3.46 -15.39
C ILE A 39 12.90 -2.90 -16.74
N THR A 40 11.93 -2.74 -17.63
CA THR A 40 12.14 -2.22 -18.98
C THR A 40 11.67 -0.80 -19.18
N GLU A 41 10.58 -0.39 -18.52
CA GLU A 41 9.98 0.93 -18.71
C GLU A 41 9.52 1.50 -17.38
N ASP A 42 9.71 2.80 -17.20
CA ASP A 42 9.24 3.55 -16.04
C ASP A 42 7.93 4.27 -16.38
N LEU A 43 6.88 4.03 -15.59
CA LEU A 43 5.57 4.69 -15.77
C LEU A 43 5.38 5.81 -14.73
N ALA A 44 5.83 5.59 -13.50
CA ALA A 44 5.87 6.59 -12.43
C ALA A 44 7.05 6.31 -11.52
N VAL A 45 7.87 7.33 -11.25
CA VAL A 45 9.10 7.22 -10.45
C VAL A 45 9.00 8.16 -9.25
N PRO A 46 9.48 7.76 -8.06
CA PRO A 46 9.58 8.66 -6.92
C PRO A 46 10.35 9.95 -7.26
N GLU A 47 9.81 11.11 -6.85
CA GLU A 47 10.51 12.39 -7.00
C GLU A 47 11.75 12.47 -6.11
N ASP A 48 11.60 12.05 -4.84
CA ASP A 48 12.71 11.91 -3.90
C ASP A 48 13.09 10.42 -3.74
N PRO A 49 14.29 10.00 -4.19
CA PRO A 49 14.75 8.63 -4.06
C PRO A 49 14.98 8.17 -2.62
N TYR A 50 15.05 9.10 -1.65
CA TYR A 50 15.27 8.81 -0.23
C TYR A 50 13.99 8.94 0.61
N ASP A 51 12.84 9.24 0.00
CA ASP A 51 11.57 9.25 0.73
C ASP A 51 11.25 7.83 1.25
N PRO A 52 11.09 7.65 2.58
CA PRO A 52 10.66 6.37 3.14
C PRO A 52 9.21 6.00 2.78
N GLU A 53 8.43 6.91 2.21
CA GLU A 53 7.08 6.66 1.71
C GLU A 53 6.95 7.03 0.23
N CYS A 54 7.26 6.10 -0.66
CA CYS A 54 7.23 6.34 -2.11
C CYS A 54 6.61 5.19 -2.91
N VAL A 55 6.16 5.51 -4.12
CA VAL A 55 5.54 4.57 -5.05
C VAL A 55 6.29 4.59 -6.38
N TYR A 56 6.50 3.42 -6.95
CA TYR A 56 7.00 3.23 -8.30
C TYR A 56 6.03 2.38 -9.10
N HIS A 57 5.79 2.75 -10.35
CA HIS A 57 5.06 1.93 -11.33
C HIS A 57 5.91 1.74 -12.57
N GLY A 58 5.97 0.52 -13.08
CA GLY A 58 6.78 0.20 -14.26
C GLY A 58 6.27 -0.99 -15.05
N LEU A 59 7.00 -1.30 -16.12
CA LEU A 59 6.87 -2.55 -16.85
C LEU A 59 8.09 -3.43 -16.61
N CYS A 60 7.86 -4.72 -16.45
CA CYS A 60 8.90 -5.73 -16.33
C CYS A 60 8.67 -6.91 -17.26
N HIS A 61 9.71 -7.71 -17.46
CA HIS A 61 9.61 -9.06 -18.02
C HIS A 61 10.59 -9.99 -17.31
N LEU A 62 10.47 -11.28 -17.61
CA LEU A 62 11.44 -12.26 -17.17
C LEU A 62 12.68 -12.18 -18.09
N PRO A 63 13.88 -11.88 -17.57
CA PRO A 63 15.09 -11.81 -18.39
C PRO A 63 15.43 -13.19 -18.98
N LYS A 64 16.19 -13.19 -20.09
CA LYS A 64 16.72 -14.42 -20.73
C LYS A 64 15.65 -15.46 -21.09
N THR A 65 14.40 -15.03 -21.24
CA THR A 65 13.26 -15.88 -21.57
C THR A 65 12.64 -15.41 -22.88
N PRO A 66 12.97 -16.05 -24.02
CA PRO A 66 12.42 -15.68 -25.32
C PRO A 66 10.88 -15.71 -25.31
N GLY A 67 10.26 -14.64 -25.81
CA GLY A 67 8.80 -14.52 -25.81
C GLY A 67 8.16 -14.23 -24.45
N ALA A 68 8.95 -13.90 -23.42
CA ALA A 68 8.41 -13.42 -22.16
C ALA A 68 7.53 -12.19 -22.38
N LYS A 69 6.32 -12.24 -21.85
CA LYS A 69 5.37 -11.13 -21.95
C LYS A 69 5.77 -10.03 -20.98
N GLN A 70 5.60 -8.77 -21.39
CA GLN A 70 5.66 -7.64 -20.47
C GLN A 70 4.50 -7.69 -19.47
N ARG A 71 4.78 -7.25 -18.24
CA ARG A 71 3.87 -7.21 -17.10
C ARG A 71 4.03 -5.87 -16.39
N ARG A 72 2.97 -5.40 -15.73
CA ARG A 72 3.10 -4.29 -14.79
C ARG A 72 3.72 -4.79 -13.50
N ILE A 73 4.59 -3.96 -12.93
CA ILE A 73 5.17 -4.14 -11.61
C ILE A 73 5.07 -2.82 -10.85
N ASP A 74 4.51 -2.89 -9.65
CA ASP A 74 4.26 -1.74 -8.79
C ASP A 74 4.98 -1.98 -7.46
N PHE A 75 5.77 -1.00 -7.01
CA PHE A 75 6.43 -1.04 -5.71
C PHE A 75 5.88 0.06 -4.80
N LEU A 76 5.64 -0.27 -3.54
CA LEU A 76 5.25 0.67 -2.49
C LEU A 76 6.22 0.56 -1.32
N ALA A 77 7.01 1.60 -1.08
CA ALA A 77 7.78 1.73 0.15
C ALA A 77 6.95 2.44 1.21
N VAL A 78 6.91 1.90 2.43
CA VAL A 78 6.21 2.51 3.56
C VAL A 78 7.00 2.40 4.87
N PRO A 79 6.87 3.38 5.78
CA PRO A 79 7.38 3.25 7.14
C PRO A 79 6.84 1.98 7.83
N TRP A 80 7.67 1.35 8.67
CA TRP A 80 7.29 0.15 9.42
C TRP A 80 6.00 0.34 10.22
N LYS A 81 5.85 1.52 10.81
CA LYS A 81 4.67 1.89 11.58
C LYS A 81 3.38 1.97 10.76
N SER A 82 3.47 2.04 9.44
CA SER A 82 2.31 2.08 8.53
C SER A 82 1.98 0.73 7.92
N LYS A 83 2.76 -0.32 8.23
CA LYS A 83 2.72 -1.62 7.55
C LYS A 83 1.33 -2.25 7.54
N GLY A 84 0.62 -2.26 8.66
CA GLY A 84 -0.72 -2.86 8.76
C GLY A 84 -1.73 -2.18 7.84
N ALA A 85 -1.78 -0.84 7.87
CA ALA A 85 -2.66 -0.07 7.00
C ALA A 85 -2.30 -0.22 5.51
N ALA A 86 -1.00 -0.24 5.20
CA ALA A 86 -0.49 -0.46 3.85
C ALA A 86 -0.83 -1.87 3.34
N LEU A 87 -0.74 -2.91 4.19
CA LEU A 87 -1.12 -4.28 3.84
C LEU A 87 -2.60 -4.38 3.47
N ILE A 88 -3.50 -3.74 4.23
CA ILE A 88 -4.92 -3.67 3.87
C ILE A 88 -5.05 -3.03 2.48
N TYR A 89 -4.39 -1.88 2.28
CA TYR A 89 -4.45 -1.12 1.03
C TYR A 89 -3.93 -1.93 -0.19
N TYR A 90 -2.81 -2.65 -0.06
CA TYR A 90 -2.15 -3.37 -1.16
C TYR A 90 -2.66 -4.79 -1.38
N THR A 91 -3.19 -5.45 -0.35
CA THR A 91 -3.73 -6.82 -0.48
C THR A 91 -5.09 -6.83 -1.18
N GLY A 92 -5.89 -5.78 -0.95
CA GLY A 92 -7.19 -5.63 -1.59
C GLY A 92 -8.22 -6.70 -1.20
N ASP A 93 -9.30 -6.86 -1.98
CA ASP A 93 -9.56 -6.15 -3.25
C ASP A 93 -10.07 -4.71 -3.07
N ASP A 94 -10.28 -4.00 -4.20
CA ASP A 94 -10.72 -2.61 -4.23
C ASP A 94 -12.07 -2.41 -3.53
N ILE A 95 -12.99 -3.38 -3.65
CA ILE A 95 -14.31 -3.40 -3.01
C ILE A 95 -14.13 -3.54 -1.50
N PHE A 96 -13.31 -4.49 -1.03
CA PHE A 96 -13.00 -4.66 0.38
C PHE A 96 -12.39 -3.38 0.96
N ASN A 97 -11.42 -2.78 0.28
CA ASN A 97 -10.79 -1.54 0.71
C ASN A 97 -11.77 -0.38 0.77
N ARG A 98 -12.66 -0.25 -0.23
CA ARG A 98 -13.72 0.76 -0.24
C ARG A 98 -14.70 0.54 0.92
N ALA A 99 -15.08 -0.70 1.20
CA ALA A 99 -15.95 -1.05 2.32
C ALA A 99 -15.30 -0.74 3.69
N MET A 100 -14.02 -1.08 3.87
CA MET A 100 -13.27 -0.76 5.08
C MET A 100 -13.18 0.76 5.32
N ARG A 101 -12.88 1.54 4.27
CA ARG A 101 -12.86 3.01 4.36
C ARG A 101 -14.23 3.59 4.66
N TYR A 102 -15.29 3.04 4.05
CA TYR A 102 -16.66 3.43 4.34
C TYR A 102 -17.02 3.16 5.80
N LYS A 103 -16.73 1.96 6.31
CA LYS A 103 -16.93 1.59 7.72
C LYS A 103 -16.17 2.51 8.68
N ALA A 104 -14.91 2.85 8.38
CA ALA A 104 -14.16 3.83 9.15
C ALA A 104 -14.86 5.20 9.16
N GLY A 105 -15.33 5.66 8.00
CA GLY A 105 -16.05 6.92 7.85
C GLY A 105 -17.35 7.00 8.65
N THR A 106 -18.13 5.91 8.71
CA THR A 106 -19.37 5.87 9.50
C THR A 106 -19.11 5.91 11.01
N MET A 107 -17.91 5.50 11.44
CA MET A 107 -17.45 5.58 12.83
C MET A 107 -16.73 6.89 13.16
N GLY A 108 -16.68 7.85 12.22
CA GLY A 108 -15.99 9.13 12.40
C GLY A 108 -14.47 9.07 12.17
N TYR A 109 -13.94 7.92 11.75
CA TYR A 109 -12.53 7.73 11.44
C TYR A 109 -12.21 8.05 9.98
N SER A 110 -10.93 7.97 9.65
CA SER A 110 -10.43 7.94 8.27
C SER A 110 -9.38 6.85 8.15
N LEU A 111 -9.60 5.88 7.26
CA LEU A 111 -8.60 4.88 6.91
C LEU A 111 -7.93 5.24 5.57
N ASN A 112 -6.60 5.22 5.53
CA ASN A 112 -5.80 5.29 4.30
C ASN A 112 -4.62 4.32 4.39
N GLN A 113 -3.69 4.35 3.42
CA GLN A 113 -2.51 3.46 3.40
C GLN A 113 -1.53 3.70 4.55
N LYS A 114 -1.58 4.88 5.20
CA LYS A 114 -0.70 5.24 6.30
C LYS A 114 -1.23 4.77 7.66
N GLY A 115 -2.56 4.73 7.82
CA GLY A 115 -3.16 4.42 9.11
C GLY A 115 -4.66 4.67 9.17
N LEU A 116 -5.21 4.34 10.34
CA LEU A 116 -6.53 4.72 10.79
C LEU A 116 -6.40 5.97 11.68
N TYR A 117 -7.18 7.00 11.34
CA TYR A 117 -7.12 8.31 11.99
C TYR A 117 -8.43 8.65 12.70
N ALA A 118 -8.33 9.22 13.89
CA ALA A 118 -9.44 9.81 14.65
C ALA A 118 -9.32 11.33 14.74
N GLY A 119 -10.43 11.99 15.09
CA GLY A 119 -10.46 13.46 15.17
C GLY A 119 -10.35 14.15 13.81
N VAL A 120 -10.76 13.47 12.72
CA VAL A 120 -10.77 14.01 11.36
C VAL A 120 -12.02 14.86 11.16
N VAL A 121 -11.83 16.17 11.12
CA VAL A 121 -12.82 17.18 10.77
C VAL A 121 -12.98 17.21 9.26
N ARG A 122 -14.22 17.21 8.80
CA ARG A 122 -14.60 17.28 7.39
C ARG A 122 -15.49 18.47 7.16
N ASP A 123 -15.47 18.98 5.94
CA ASP A 123 -16.37 20.03 5.51
C ASP A 123 -17.83 19.54 5.63
N VAL A 124 -18.71 20.42 6.12
CA VAL A 124 -20.12 20.14 6.38
C VAL A 124 -20.92 20.00 5.08
N HIS A 125 -20.49 20.71 4.03
CA HIS A 125 -21.11 20.68 2.71
C HIS A 125 -20.49 19.63 1.81
N ASP A 126 -19.24 19.24 2.07
CA ASP A 126 -18.54 18.17 1.35
C ASP A 126 -17.74 17.26 2.30
N ARG A 127 -18.34 16.12 2.67
CA ARG A 127 -17.71 15.14 3.57
C ARG A 127 -16.48 14.46 2.96
N THR A 128 -16.20 14.63 1.67
CA THR A 128 -14.97 14.12 1.05
C THR A 128 -13.78 15.01 1.38
N LYS A 129 -14.02 16.30 1.64
CA LYS A 129 -13.00 17.29 1.97
C LYS A 129 -12.66 17.24 3.45
N LYS A 130 -11.40 16.91 3.76
CA LYS A 130 -10.85 16.95 5.13
C LYS A 130 -10.31 18.34 5.43
N LEU A 131 -10.66 18.87 6.61
CA LEU A 131 -10.16 20.15 7.12
C LEU A 131 -8.94 19.98 8.02
N ASN A 132 -8.73 18.79 8.58
CA ASN A 132 -7.50 18.39 9.25
C ASN A 132 -7.18 16.91 8.96
N GLN A 133 -5.97 16.47 9.34
CA GLN A 133 -5.55 15.08 9.15
C GLN A 133 -6.01 14.14 10.28
N GLY A 134 -6.35 14.70 11.45
CA GLY A 134 -6.61 13.92 12.66
C GLY A 134 -5.33 13.33 13.26
N ASN A 135 -5.49 12.40 14.21
CA ASN A 135 -4.41 11.69 14.87
C ASN A 135 -4.48 10.21 14.52
N ILE A 136 -3.32 9.60 14.26
CA ILE A 136 -3.22 8.16 14.01
C ILE A 136 -3.57 7.39 15.29
N ILE A 137 -4.41 6.36 15.18
CA ILE A 137 -4.84 5.52 16.30
C ILE A 137 -4.53 4.03 16.11
N ALA A 138 -4.18 3.64 14.88
CA ALA A 138 -3.80 2.28 14.49
C ALA A 138 -3.15 2.32 13.10
N SER A 139 -2.10 1.54 12.86
CA SER A 139 -1.39 1.53 11.58
C SER A 139 -0.38 0.40 11.40
N GLU A 140 0.18 -0.17 12.46
CA GLU A 140 1.27 -1.14 12.43
C GLU A 140 0.80 -2.56 12.07
N THR A 141 -0.42 -2.95 12.49
CA THR A 141 -1.01 -4.28 12.23
C THR A 141 -2.37 -4.19 11.54
N GLU A 142 -2.76 -5.24 10.82
CA GLU A 142 -4.10 -5.28 10.23
C GLU A 142 -5.14 -5.52 11.33
N GLU A 143 -4.80 -6.40 12.28
CA GLU A 143 -5.64 -6.87 13.37
C GLU A 143 -6.13 -5.72 14.26
N GLU A 144 -5.27 -4.74 14.59
CA GLU A 144 -5.69 -3.58 15.38
C GLU A 144 -6.72 -2.72 14.65
N ILE A 145 -6.57 -2.54 13.32
CA ILE A 145 -7.48 -1.76 12.50
C ILE A 145 -8.84 -2.48 12.42
N PHE A 146 -8.82 -3.78 12.17
CA PHE A 146 -10.03 -4.62 12.15
C PHE A 146 -10.77 -4.56 13.49
N LYS A 147 -10.03 -4.68 14.60
CA LYS A 147 -10.58 -4.62 15.96
C LYS A 147 -11.26 -3.28 16.24
N ILE A 148 -10.60 -2.15 15.93
CA ILE A 148 -11.19 -0.81 16.15
C ILE A 148 -12.43 -0.61 15.29
N LEU A 149 -12.42 -1.09 14.04
CA LEU A 149 -13.56 -0.98 13.14
C LEU A 149 -14.68 -1.98 13.44
N GLY A 150 -14.50 -2.89 14.40
CA GLY A 150 -15.45 -3.95 14.71
C GLY A 150 -15.71 -4.89 13.53
N VAL A 151 -14.71 -5.07 12.67
CA VAL A 151 -14.77 -5.97 11.51
C VAL A 151 -14.14 -7.30 11.93
N PRO A 152 -14.85 -8.45 11.79
CA PRO A 152 -14.26 -9.75 12.03
C PRO A 152 -13.01 -9.96 11.16
N TRP A 153 -11.98 -10.57 11.75
CA TRP A 153 -10.75 -10.90 11.02
C TRP A 153 -11.04 -11.66 9.73
N GLN A 154 -10.39 -11.24 8.65
CA GLN A 154 -10.46 -11.89 7.35
C GLN A 154 -9.05 -12.04 6.80
N GLU A 155 -8.68 -13.28 6.54
CA GLU A 155 -7.46 -13.63 5.82
C GLU A 155 -7.47 -13.01 4.41
N PRO A 156 -6.30 -12.72 3.81
CA PRO A 156 -6.21 -12.17 2.45
C PRO A 156 -7.09 -12.88 1.40
N CYS A 157 -7.20 -14.21 1.47
CA CYS A 157 -8.01 -14.99 0.52
C CYS A 157 -9.52 -14.80 0.70
N GLN A 158 -9.97 -14.35 1.88
CA GLN A 158 -11.38 -14.10 2.21
C GLN A 158 -11.83 -12.68 1.81
N ARG A 159 -10.88 -11.81 1.45
CA ARG A 159 -11.15 -10.41 1.11
C ARG A 159 -11.59 -10.22 -0.35
N VAL A 160 -11.57 -11.28 -1.16
CA VAL A 160 -12.03 -11.23 -2.55
C VAL A 160 -13.55 -11.19 -2.62
N ARG A 161 -14.09 -10.14 -3.21
CA ARG A 161 -15.52 -9.87 -3.42
C ARG A 161 -15.81 -9.98 -4.91
N ASN A 162 -16.54 -11.02 -5.29
CA ASN A 162 -17.11 -11.10 -6.63
C ASN A 162 -18.43 -10.33 -6.62
N ILE A 163 -18.60 -9.38 -7.55
CA ILE A 163 -19.91 -8.79 -7.88
C ILE A 163 -20.38 -9.44 -9.17
#